data_AF-A0A954N327-F1
#
_entry.id   AF-A0A954N327-F1
#
_cell.length_a   1.000
_cell.length_b   1.000
_cell.length_c   1.000
_cell.angle_alpha   90.00
_cell.angle_beta   90.00
_cell.angle_gamma   90.00
#
_symmetry.space_group_name_H-M   'P 1'
#
loop_
_entity.id
_entity.type
_entity.pdbx_description
1 polymer ?
#
loop_
_entity_poly.entity_id
_entity_poly.type
_entity_poly.pdbx_seq_one_letter_code
_entity_poly.pdbx_strand_id
1 'polypeptide(L)'
;MPMLQPIAEGDAADKVAQTYERIREMFGGGPIPEPFLVYANVPAFLGDFYMNFKKFVYNEGALSPLHKATIGLAVASYHKCGVWIDYFTARV
;
A
#
# COMPACT_ATOMS: atom_id res chain seq x y z
N MET A 1 -9.31 18.51 -6.03
CA MET A 1 -9.05 18.22 -4.60
C MET A 1 -9.36 16.76 -4.36
N PRO A 2 -8.51 16.01 -3.61
CA PRO A 2 -8.83 14.64 -3.25
C PRO A 2 -10.06 14.61 -2.34
N MET A 3 -10.91 13.59 -2.53
CA MET A 3 -12.17 13.42 -1.78
C MET A 3 -11.94 13.11 -0.29
N LEU A 4 -10.81 12.46 0.03
CA LEU A 4 -10.38 12.14 1.39
C LEU A 4 -8.96 12.66 1.59
N GLN A 5 -8.70 13.27 2.73
CA GLN A 5 -7.36 13.66 3.13
C GLN A 5 -6.64 12.47 3.79
N PRO A 6 -5.34 12.26 3.52
CA PRO A 6 -4.58 11.24 4.21
C PRO A 6 -4.52 11.54 5.72
N ILE A 7 -4.63 10.49 6.55
CA ILE A 7 -4.38 10.60 7.98
C ILE A 7 -2.88 10.46 8.19
N ALA A 8 -2.23 11.50 8.74
CA ALA A 8 -0.80 11.45 9.01
C ALA A 8 -0.51 10.45 10.14
N GLU A 9 0.70 9.87 10.14
CA GLU A 9 1.08 8.84 11.10
C GLU A 9 1.01 9.33 12.56
N GLY A 10 1.30 10.62 12.81
CA GLY A 10 1.21 11.22 14.14
C GLY A 10 -0.23 11.50 14.62
N ASP A 11 -1.18 11.56 13.70
CA ASP A 11 -2.61 11.80 13.99
C ASP A 11 -3.42 10.51 14.06
N ALA A 12 -2.80 9.37 13.74
CA ALA A 12 -3.44 8.07 13.76
C ALA A 12 -3.72 7.60 15.20
N ALA A 13 -4.96 7.19 15.45
CA ALA A 13 -5.38 6.63 16.74
C ALA A 13 -5.65 5.12 16.64
N ASP A 14 -5.61 4.46 17.80
CA ASP A 14 -6.08 3.10 18.02
C ASP A 14 -5.57 2.06 16.99
N LYS A 15 -6.48 1.40 16.29
CA LYS A 15 -6.21 0.33 15.32
C LYS A 15 -5.45 0.84 14.09
N VAL A 16 -5.62 2.11 13.72
CA VAL A 16 -4.91 2.68 12.57
C VAL A 16 -3.43 2.77 12.89
N ALA A 17 -3.06 3.33 14.05
CA ALA A 17 -1.66 3.42 14.49
C ALA A 17 -0.99 2.04 14.53
N GLN A 18 -1.66 1.03 15.09
CA GLN A 18 -1.15 -0.34 15.11
C GLN A 18 -0.96 -0.93 13.70
N THR A 19 -1.84 -0.59 12.77
CA THR A 19 -1.73 -1.06 11.38
C THR A 19 -0.61 -0.35 10.64
N TYR A 20 -0.40 0.95 10.91
CA TYR A 20 0.72 1.72 10.36
C TYR A 20 2.08 1.16 10.77
N GLU A 21 2.27 0.77 12.03
CA GLU A 21 3.53 0.14 12.46
C GLU A 21 3.84 -1.12 11.63
N ARG A 22 2.84 -1.97 11.39
CA ARG A 22 2.99 -3.18 10.57
C ARG A 22 3.26 -2.88 9.08
N ILE A 23 2.65 -1.81 8.56
CA ILE A 23 2.88 -1.36 7.18
C ILE A 23 4.30 -0.81 7.05
N ARG A 24 4.77 -0.04 8.03
CA ARG A 24 6.14 0.50 8.09
C ARG A 24 7.17 -0.63 8.12
N GLU A 25 6.95 -1.64 8.96
CA GLU A 25 7.78 -2.85 9.00
C GLU A 25 7.81 -3.57 7.65
N MET A 26 6.67 -3.71 6.97
CA MET A 26 6.59 -4.33 5.65
C MET A 26 7.48 -3.60 4.63
N PHE A 27 7.49 -2.27 4.65
CA PHE A 27 8.33 -1.44 3.78
C PHE A 27 9.75 -1.19 4.32
N GLY A 28 10.20 -1.96 5.31
CA GLY A 28 11.58 -1.90 5.81
C GLY A 28 11.90 -0.64 6.62
N GLY A 29 10.91 -0.03 7.28
CA GLY A 29 11.11 1.16 8.11
C GLY A 29 10.99 2.49 7.39
N GLY A 30 10.74 2.47 6.06
CA GLY A 30 10.56 3.67 5.25
C GLY A 30 9.20 4.36 5.47
N PRO A 31 8.97 5.53 4.83
CA PRO A 31 7.70 6.24 4.92
C PRO A 31 6.55 5.38 4.37
N ILE A 32 5.39 5.47 5.02
CA ILE A 32 4.20 4.75 4.57
C ILE A 32 3.69 5.39 3.26
N PRO A 33 3.46 4.60 2.18
CA PRO A 33 2.92 5.15 0.95
C PRO A 33 1.56 5.81 1.17
N GLU A 34 1.37 6.98 0.55
CA GLU A 34 0.16 7.81 0.68
C GLU A 34 -1.17 7.03 0.56
N PRO A 35 -1.35 6.02 -0.31
CA PRO A 35 -2.60 5.29 -0.40
C PRO A 35 -3.02 4.67 0.93
N PHE A 36 -2.07 4.10 1.70
CA PHE A 36 -2.36 3.55 3.02
C PHE A 36 -2.77 4.65 4.02
N LEU A 37 -2.24 5.86 3.87
CA LEU A 37 -2.63 7.01 4.68
C LEU A 37 -4.06 7.47 4.38
N VAL A 38 -4.46 7.44 3.11
CA VAL A 38 -5.85 7.71 2.69
C VAL A 38 -6.80 6.62 3.18
N TYR A 39 -6.41 5.35 3.06
CA TYR A 39 -7.23 4.20 3.46
C TYR A 39 -7.51 4.14 4.97
N ALA A 40 -6.68 4.79 5.78
CA ALA A 40 -6.88 4.89 7.22
C ALA A 40 -8.16 5.62 7.64
N ASN A 41 -8.74 6.44 6.75
CA ASN A 41 -10.09 7.00 6.97
C ASN A 41 -11.14 5.89 7.19
N VAL A 42 -10.86 4.66 6.78
CA VAL A 42 -11.70 3.48 7.01
C VAL A 42 -10.83 2.34 7.60
N PRO A 43 -10.70 2.25 8.94
CA PRO A 43 -9.75 1.33 9.58
C PRO A 43 -9.93 -0.15 9.22
N ALA A 44 -11.17 -0.60 9.04
CA ALA A 44 -11.46 -1.98 8.62
C ALA A 44 -10.89 -2.25 7.22
N PHE A 45 -11.10 -1.32 6.28
CA PHE A 45 -10.57 -1.42 4.93
C PHE A 45 -9.04 -1.38 4.93
N LEU A 46 -8.42 -0.48 5.70
CA LEU A 46 -6.96 -0.42 5.82
C LEU A 46 -6.38 -1.78 6.26
N GLY A 47 -6.97 -2.40 7.28
CA GLY A 47 -6.55 -3.71 7.77
C GLY A 47 -6.64 -4.81 6.70
N ASP A 48 -7.80 -4.91 6.05
CA ASP A 48 -8.04 -5.92 5.01
C ASP A 48 -7.15 -5.69 3.79
N PHE A 49 -7.00 -4.43 3.36
CA PHE A 49 -6.13 -4.07 2.25
C PHE A 49 -4.67 -4.41 2.57
N TYR A 50 -4.15 -4.03 3.74
CA TYR A 50 -2.80 -4.36 4.17
C TYR A 50 -2.56 -5.88 4.15
N MET A 51 -3.46 -6.68 4.73
CA MET A 51 -3.28 -8.14 4.78
C MET A 51 -3.25 -8.75 3.38
N ASN A 52 -4.15 -8.33 2.50
CA ASN A 52 -4.20 -8.81 1.12
C ASN A 52 -3.00 -8.33 0.30
N PHE A 53 -2.62 -7.06 0.43
CA PHE A 53 -1.47 -6.50 -0.25
C PHE A 53 -0.18 -7.23 0.16
N LYS A 54 0.03 -7.43 1.47
CA LYS A 54 1.18 -8.17 1.99
C LYS A 54 1.24 -9.59 1.42
N LYS A 55 0.11 -10.31 1.46
CA LYS A 55 0.03 -11.70 1.03
C LYS A 55 0.19 -11.86 -0.49
N PHE A 56 -0.52 -11.05 -1.27
CA PHE A 56 -0.68 -11.28 -2.71
C PHE A 56 0.27 -10.43 -3.55
N VAL A 57 0.64 -9.23 -3.10
CA VAL A 57 1.42 -8.27 -3.89
C VAL A 57 2.86 -8.15 -3.37
N TYR A 58 3.06 -8.08 -2.05
CA TYR A 58 4.39 -7.84 -1.48
C TYR A 58 5.24 -9.10 -1.38
N ASN A 59 4.74 -10.11 -0.66
CA ASN A 59 5.45 -11.36 -0.42
C ASN A 59 5.54 -12.21 -1.68
N GLU A 60 6.59 -13.01 -1.80
CA GLU A 60 6.68 -14.05 -2.81
C GLU A 60 5.63 -15.16 -2.59
N GLY A 61 5.22 -15.82 -3.68
CA GLY A 61 4.30 -16.95 -3.63
C GLY A 61 4.45 -17.77 -4.91
N ALA A 62 3.33 -18.20 -5.51
CA ALA A 62 3.36 -18.90 -6.80
C ALA A 62 3.93 -18.07 -7.96
N LEU A 63 3.93 -16.74 -7.82
CA LEU A 63 4.57 -15.80 -8.74
C LEU A 63 5.78 -15.16 -8.03
N SER A 64 6.88 -15.03 -8.78
CA SER A 64 8.06 -14.30 -8.32
C SER A 64 7.74 -12.83 -8.08
N PRO A 65 8.55 -12.12 -7.28
CA PRO A 65 8.38 -10.69 -7.04
C PRO A 65 8.34 -9.86 -8.34
N LEU A 66 9.20 -10.20 -9.31
CA LEU A 66 9.24 -9.53 -10.61
C LEU A 66 7.93 -9.69 -11.39
N HIS A 67 7.38 -10.91 -11.50
CA HIS A 67 6.11 -11.13 -12.20
C HIS A 67 4.95 -10.36 -11.55
N LYS A 68 4.91 -10.32 -10.21
CA LYS A 68 3.89 -9.55 -9.49
C LYS A 68 4.02 -8.05 -9.75
N ALA A 69 5.25 -7.52 -9.75
CA ALA A 69 5.52 -6.12 -10.05
C ALA A 69 5.11 -5.76 -11.48
N THR A 70 5.45 -6.59 -12.47
CA THR A 70 5.08 -6.37 -13.88
C THR A 70 3.55 -6.38 -14.09
N ILE A 71 2.83 -7.32 -13.47
CA ILE A 71 1.36 -7.35 -13.52
C ILE A 71 0.77 -6.10 -12.85
N GLY A 72 1.27 -5.74 -11.67
CA GLY A 72 0.87 -4.54 -10.96
C GLY A 72 1.07 -3.26 -11.79
N LEU A 73 2.24 -3.14 -12.42
CA LEU A 73 2.58 -2.01 -13.29
C LEU A 73 1.66 -1.93 -14.51
N ALA A 74 1.37 -3.06 -15.16
CA ALA A 74 0.46 -3.12 -16.30
C ALA A 74 -0.96 -2.65 -15.93
N VAL A 75 -1.50 -3.14 -14.81
CA VAL A 75 -2.84 -2.76 -14.31
C VAL A 75 -2.87 -1.28 -13.90
N ALA A 76 -1.87 -0.82 -13.15
CA ALA A 76 -1.78 0.57 -12.70
C ALA A 76 -1.65 1.54 -13.89
N SER A 77 -0.87 1.16 -14.91
CA SER A 77 -0.71 1.94 -16.15
C SER A 77 -2.00 2.01 -16.95
N TYR A 78 -2.72 0.89 -17.10
CA TYR A 78 -4.01 0.85 -17.79
C TYR A 78 -5.04 1.79 -17.14
N HIS A 79 -5.10 1.81 -15.81
CA HIS A 79 -5.99 2.70 -15.04
C HIS A 79 -5.40 4.09 -14.75
N LYS A 80 -4.19 4.39 -15.23
CA LYS A 80 -3.49 5.67 -15.01
C LYS A 80 -3.35 6.05 -13.52
N CYS A 81 -3.12 5.05 -12.66
CA CYS A 81 -2.97 5.27 -11.23
C CYS A 81 -1.51 5.59 -10.88
N GLY A 82 -1.15 6.87 -10.92
CA GLY A 82 0.24 7.35 -10.77
C GLY A 82 0.99 6.76 -9.57
N VAL A 83 0.39 6.79 -8.37
CA VAL A 83 1.06 6.31 -7.15
C VAL A 83 1.43 4.83 -7.24
N TRP A 84 0.57 4.00 -7.83
CA TRP A 84 0.87 2.58 -8.01
C TRP A 84 1.79 2.32 -9.20
N ILE A 85 1.76 3.15 -10.24
CA ILE A 85 2.75 3.12 -11.33
C ILE A 85 4.14 3.33 -10.72
N ASP A 86 4.35 4.41 -9.98
CA ASP A 86 5.66 4.73 -9.38
C ASP A 86 6.16 3.60 -8.48
N TYR A 87 5.27 3.07 -7.64
CA TYR A 87 5.59 1.95 -6.76
C TYR A 87 6.02 0.69 -7.52
N PHE A 88 5.27 0.28 -8.55
CA PHE A 88 5.59 -0.93 -9.29
C PHE A 88 6.76 -0.74 -10.24
N THR A 89 6.99 0.46 -10.78
CA THR A 89 8.17 0.80 -11.57
C THR A 89 9.46 0.65 -10.77
N ALA A 90 9.46 0.99 -9.48
CA ALA A 90 10.63 0.80 -8.61
C ALA A 90 10.94 -0.67 -8.28
N ARG A 91 10.07 -1.62 -8.67
CA ARG A 91 10.15 -3.05 -8.34
C ARG A 91 10.34 -3.97 -9.55
N VAL A 92 10.31 -3.43 -10.77
CA VAL A 92 10.60 -4.17 -12.01
C VAL A 92 12.07 -4.04 -12.40
#